data_AF-A0A946P5X6-F1
#
_entry.id   AF-A0A946P5X6-F1
#
_cell.length_a   1.000
_cell.length_b   1.000
_cell.length_c   1.000
_cell.angle_alpha   90.00
_cell.angle_beta   90.00
_cell.angle_gamma   90.00
#
_symmetry.space_group_name_H-M   'P 1'
#
loop_
_entity.id
_entity.type
_entity.pdbx_description
1 polymer ?
#
loop_
_entity_poly.entity_id
_entity_poly.type
_entity_poly.pdbx_seq_one_letter_code
_entity_poly.pdbx_strand_id
1 'polypeptide(L)'
;VFSRRFNFDRKGSKNVMDPAVLGEIADELGLDVAETVNAHTSGRFDDDHREMIRQGEADGVFGVPFFVIEQAEGNEFFWGNDRLPFLHKAITNAEVLPVINADSLREIQTSRC
;
A
#
# COMPACT_ATOMS: atom_id res chain seq x y z
N VAL A 1 2.65 17.02 -0.13
CA VAL A 1 1.73 16.12 -0.84
C VAL A 1 1.86 14.68 -0.33
N PHE A 2 3.10 14.17 -0.16
CA PHE A 2 3.36 12.78 0.26
C PHE A 2 3.19 12.47 1.75
N SER A 3 3.06 13.48 2.62
CA SER A 3 2.94 13.30 4.08
C SER A 3 1.49 13.15 4.56
N ARG A 4 0.56 12.74 3.69
CA ARG A 4 -0.87 12.72 4.02
C ARG A 4 -1.42 11.31 4.01
N ARG A 5 -2.25 11.00 5.01
CA ARG A 5 -3.15 9.84 4.92
C ARG A 5 -4.05 10.04 3.70
N PHE A 6 -4.08 9.06 2.82
CA PHE A 6 -4.98 9.06 1.67
C PHE A 6 -6.42 9.01 2.20
N ASN A 7 -7.20 10.05 1.90
CA ASN A 7 -8.56 10.29 2.39
C ASN A 7 -9.60 9.36 1.73
N PHE A 8 -9.38 8.06 1.79
CA PHE A 8 -10.28 7.06 1.20
C PHE A 8 -11.50 6.78 2.09
N ASP A 9 -11.43 7.14 3.38
CA ASP A 9 -12.52 7.06 4.36
C ASP A 9 -13.43 8.30 4.39
N ARG A 10 -13.15 9.30 3.54
CA ARG A 10 -13.83 10.61 3.48
C ARG A 10 -13.72 11.45 4.76
N LYS A 11 -12.84 11.11 5.72
CA LYS A 11 -12.63 11.88 6.97
C LYS A 11 -11.70 13.09 6.81
N GLY A 12 -11.18 13.33 5.61
CA GLY A 12 -10.20 14.38 5.32
C GLY A 12 -8.76 13.86 5.35
N SER A 13 -7.85 14.57 4.69
CA SER A 13 -6.43 14.24 4.76
C SER A 13 -5.82 14.73 6.08
N LYS A 14 -5.10 13.86 6.79
CA LYS A 14 -4.30 14.23 7.98
C LYS A 14 -2.81 14.22 7.66
N ASN A 15 -2.00 15.01 8.37
CA ASN A 15 -0.54 15.01 8.24
C ASN A 15 0.08 13.84 9.02
N VAL A 16 0.54 12.79 8.33
CA VAL A 16 1.11 11.59 8.97
C VAL A 16 2.56 11.76 9.43
N MET A 17 3.11 12.98 9.34
CA MET A 17 4.38 13.33 9.99
C MET A 17 4.19 13.93 11.38
N ASP A 18 2.95 14.19 11.79
CA ASP A 18 2.63 14.65 13.13
C ASP A 18 2.50 13.42 14.07
N PRO A 19 3.33 13.29 15.11
CA PRO A 19 3.23 12.20 16.08
C PRO A 19 1.85 12.05 16.71
N ALA A 20 1.13 13.15 16.94
CA ALA A 20 -0.23 13.09 17.49
C ALA A 20 -1.20 12.43 16.50
N VAL A 21 -1.09 12.77 15.21
CA VAL A 21 -1.90 12.15 14.15
C VAL A 21 -1.58 10.66 14.01
N LEU A 22 -0.31 10.27 14.07
CA LEU A 22 0.07 8.85 14.03
C LEU A 22 -0.46 8.09 15.25
N GLY A 23 -0.39 8.68 16.44
CA GLY A 23 -0.91 8.08 17.67
C GLY A 23 -2.43 7.90 17.64
N GLU A 24 -3.19 8.89 17.17
CA GLU A 24 -4.64 8.75 16.95
C GLU A 24 -4.97 7.59 16.00
N ILE A 25 -4.24 7.47 14.88
CA ILE A 25 -4.46 6.40 13.91
C ILE A 25 -4.11 5.03 14.51
N ALA A 26 -3.03 4.94 15.30
CA ALA A 26 -2.62 3.71 15.96
C ALA A 26 -3.68 3.23 16.95
N ASP A 27 -4.20 4.12 17.80
CA ASP A 27 -5.25 3.83 18.76
C ASP A 27 -6.55 3.38 18.08
N GLU A 28 -6.98 4.07 17.01
CA GLU A 28 -8.14 3.67 16.20
C GLU A 28 -8.02 2.25 15.62
N LEU A 29 -6.79 1.78 15.36
CA LEU A 29 -6.49 0.46 14.81
C LEU A 29 -6.15 -0.60 15.88
N GLY A 30 -6.08 -0.21 17.17
CA GLY A 30 -5.67 -1.10 18.26
C GLY A 30 -4.18 -1.46 18.24
N LEU A 31 -3.33 -0.65 17.62
CA LEU A 31 -1.88 -0.80 17.61
C LEU A 31 -1.23 -0.12 18.82
N ASP A 32 -0.03 -0.54 19.21
CA ASP A 32 0.73 0.14 20.26
C ASP A 32 1.11 1.56 19.81
N VAL A 33 0.55 2.56 20.49
CA VAL A 33 0.72 3.98 20.16
C VAL A 33 2.17 4.41 20.29
N ALA A 34 2.85 4.00 21.36
CA ALA A 34 4.21 4.43 21.64
C ALA A 34 5.19 3.82 20.63
N GLU A 35 5.03 2.54 20.31
CA GLU A 35 5.80 1.86 19.28
C GLU A 35 5.55 2.50 17.91
N THR A 36 4.29 2.73 17.53
CA THR A 36 3.94 3.26 16.21
C THR A 36 4.54 4.64 15.97
N VAL A 37 4.48 5.53 16.97
CA VAL A 37 5.04 6.89 16.88
C VAL A 37 6.57 6.88 16.81
N ASN A 38 7.23 5.95 17.50
CA ASN A 38 8.70 5.92 17.59
C ASN A 38 9.37 4.97 16.58
N ALA A 39 8.61 4.11 15.89
CA ALA A 39 9.15 3.08 14.98
C ALA A 39 10.13 3.67 13.96
N HIS A 40 9.81 4.82 13.37
CA HIS A 40 10.60 5.46 12.31
C HIS A 40 11.94 6.05 12.79
N THR A 41 12.16 6.21 14.10
CA THR A 41 13.45 6.67 14.68
C THR A 41 14.19 5.56 15.42
N SER A 42 13.56 4.40 15.60
CA SER A 42 14.13 3.30 16.38
C SER A 42 15.36 2.65 15.73
N GLY A 43 15.57 2.86 14.42
CA GLY A 43 16.59 2.17 13.62
C GLY A 43 16.28 0.68 13.37
N ARG A 44 15.24 0.12 14.00
CA ARG A 44 14.90 -1.31 13.95
C ARG A 44 14.61 -1.82 12.52
N PHE A 45 14.16 -0.92 11.64
CA PHE A 45 13.71 -1.24 10.28
C PHE A 45 14.62 -0.67 9.18
N ASP A 46 15.79 -0.12 9.54
CA ASP A 46 16.65 0.55 8.57
C ASP A 46 17.21 -0.44 7.52
N ASP A 47 17.53 -1.65 7.95
CA ASP A 47 18.02 -2.72 7.08
C ASP A 47 16.93 -3.18 6.10
N ASP A 48 15.71 -3.39 6.61
CA ASP A 48 14.55 -3.73 5.79
C ASP A 48 14.25 -2.64 4.75
N HIS A 49 14.30 -1.37 5.17
CA HIS A 49 14.06 -0.24 4.26
C HIS A 49 15.13 -0.15 3.17
N ARG A 50 16.41 -0.37 3.50
CA ARG A 50 17.50 -0.42 2.51
C ARG A 50 17.30 -1.56 1.51
N GLU A 51 16.90 -2.74 1.98
CA GLU A 51 16.65 -3.87 1.09
C GLU A 51 15.43 -3.62 0.18
N MET A 52 14.35 -3.04 0.71
CA MET A 52 13.19 -2.65 -0.09
C MET A 52 13.55 -1.64 -1.19
N ILE A 53 14.40 -0.66 -0.89
CA ILE A 53 14.92 0.29 -1.88
C ILE A 53 15.75 -0.43 -2.93
N ARG A 54 16.71 -1.28 -2.50
CA ARG A 54 17.58 -2.05 -3.40
C ARG A 54 16.76 -2.94 -4.34
N GLN A 55 15.73 -3.59 -3.83
CA GLN A 55 14.83 -4.42 -4.61
C GLN A 55 14.05 -3.58 -5.63
N GLY A 56 13.48 -2.44 -5.20
CA GLY A 56 12.80 -1.52 -6.11
C GLY A 56 13.70 -0.99 -7.23
N GLU A 57 14.96 -0.67 -6.93
CA GLU A 57 15.95 -0.27 -7.94
C GLU A 57 16.26 -1.42 -8.92
N ALA A 58 16.42 -2.65 -8.42
CA ALA A 58 16.65 -3.84 -9.23
C ALA A 58 15.45 -4.16 -10.16
N ASP A 59 14.24 -3.94 -9.68
CA ASP A 59 13.00 -4.07 -10.45
C ASP A 59 12.76 -2.90 -11.42
N GLY A 60 13.64 -1.90 -11.42
CA GLY A 60 13.57 -0.75 -12.34
C GLY A 60 12.47 0.24 -11.98
N VAL A 61 12.09 0.35 -10.70
CA VAL A 61 11.08 1.32 -10.24
C VAL A 61 11.58 2.75 -10.47
N PHE A 62 10.82 3.53 -11.24
CA PHE A 62 11.12 4.94 -11.54
C PHE A 62 9.99 5.92 -11.15
N GLY A 63 8.92 5.42 -10.55
CA GLY A 63 7.76 6.20 -10.14
C GLY A 63 6.72 5.33 -9.43
N VAL A 64 5.67 5.95 -8.87
CA VAL A 64 4.63 5.24 -8.11
C VAL A 64 3.21 5.59 -8.58
N PRO A 65 2.26 4.65 -8.47
CA PRO A 65 2.45 3.25 -8.05
C PRO A 65 3.11 2.40 -9.14
N PHE A 66 3.88 1.40 -8.72
CA PHE A 66 4.55 0.42 -9.56
C PHE A 66 4.28 -0.97 -8.96
N PHE A 67 3.84 -1.91 -9.78
CA PHE A 67 3.45 -3.25 -9.38
C PHE A 67 4.36 -4.27 -10.06
N VAL A 68 4.79 -5.26 -9.30
CA VAL A 68 5.57 -6.40 -9.77
C VAL A 68 4.82 -7.66 -9.39
N ILE A 69 4.64 -8.57 -10.34
CA ILE A 69 4.08 -9.90 -10.08
C ILE A 69 5.06 -10.96 -10.58
N GLU A 70 5.20 -12.02 -9.80
CA GLU A 70 5.94 -13.21 -10.21
C GLU A 70 5.01 -14.10 -11.03
N GLN A 71 5.41 -14.41 -12.27
CA GLN A 71 4.74 -15.36 -13.16
C GLN A 71 5.62 -16.60 -13.35
N ALA A 72 5.06 -17.65 -13.94
CA ALA A 72 5.81 -18.89 -14.22
C ALA A 72 7.05 -18.66 -15.09
N GLU A 73 7.00 -17.69 -16.02
CA GLU A 73 8.09 -17.35 -16.93
C GLU A 73 9.01 -16.23 -16.43
N GLY A 74 8.72 -15.64 -15.26
CA GLY A 74 9.50 -14.56 -14.66
C GLY A 74 8.65 -13.39 -14.15
N ASN A 75 9.31 -12.31 -13.74
CA ASN A 75 8.61 -11.13 -13.22
C ASN A 75 7.99 -10.29 -14.34
N GLU A 76 6.76 -9.84 -14.12
CA GLU A 76 6.05 -8.89 -14.98
C GLU A 76 5.81 -7.57 -14.22
N PHE A 77 5.97 -6.44 -14.93
CA PHE A 77 6.04 -5.11 -14.33
C PHE A 77 4.94 -4.19 -14.88
N PHE A 78 4.26 -3.45 -13.99
CA PHE A 78 3.18 -2.53 -14.35
C PHE A 78 3.34 -1.19 -13.63
N TRP A 79 3.51 -0.11 -14.37
CA TRP A 79 3.64 1.24 -13.81
C TRP A 79 2.38 2.08 -14.05
N GLY A 80 1.81 2.63 -12.98
CA GLY A 80 0.66 3.54 -13.03
C GLY A 80 -0.68 2.87 -12.77
N ASN A 81 -1.64 3.67 -12.29
CA ASN A 81 -3.02 3.20 -12.03
C ASN A 81 -3.77 2.83 -13.32
N ASP A 82 -3.40 3.42 -14.45
CA ASP A 82 -3.93 3.09 -15.78
C ASP A 82 -3.55 1.68 -16.26
N ARG A 83 -2.59 1.02 -15.57
CA ARG A 83 -2.18 -0.36 -15.85
C ARG A 83 -2.92 -1.42 -15.03
N LEU A 84 -3.78 -1.02 -14.09
CA LEU A 84 -4.58 -1.97 -13.31
C LEU A 84 -5.42 -2.96 -14.15
N PRO A 85 -6.00 -2.59 -15.32
CA PRO A 85 -6.69 -3.57 -16.15
C PRO A 85 -5.77 -4.66 -16.70
N PHE A 86 -4.54 -4.31 -17.08
CA PHE A 86 -3.54 -5.25 -17.58
C PHE A 86 -3.00 -6.13 -16.46
N LEU A 87 -2.72 -5.54 -15.29
CA LEU A 87 -2.34 -6.28 -14.09
C LEU A 87 -3.43 -7.31 -13.73
N HIS A 88 -4.70 -6.89 -13.70
CA HIS A 88 -5.82 -7.78 -13.41
C HIS A 88 -5.94 -8.92 -14.43
N LYS A 89 -5.80 -8.62 -15.72
CA LYS A 89 -5.79 -9.62 -16.77
C LYS A 89 -4.65 -10.62 -16.57
N ALA A 90 -3.45 -10.15 -16.21
CA ALA A 90 -2.29 -11.02 -15.99
C ALA A 90 -2.50 -12.00 -14.82
N ILE A 91 -3.20 -11.60 -13.75
CA ILE A 91 -3.43 -12.46 -12.57
C ILE A 91 -4.72 -13.31 -12.65
N THR A 92 -5.72 -12.92 -13.44
CA THR A 92 -7.03 -13.60 -13.49
C THR A 92 -7.40 -14.18 -14.86
N ASN A 93 -6.67 -13.81 -15.90
CA ASN A 93 -7.02 -14.03 -17.31
C ASN A 93 -8.37 -13.41 -17.74
N ALA A 94 -8.94 -12.49 -16.95
CA ALA A 94 -10.18 -11.79 -17.27
C ALA A 94 -9.92 -10.43 -17.94
N GLU A 95 -10.67 -10.13 -18.99
CA GLU A 95 -10.53 -8.90 -19.80
C GLU A 95 -11.14 -7.65 -19.15
N VAL A 96 -12.02 -7.84 -18.15
CA VAL A 96 -12.79 -6.75 -17.55
C VAL A 96 -12.47 -6.66 -16.07
N LEU A 97 -12.10 -5.46 -15.62
CA LEU A 97 -12.01 -5.16 -14.20
C LEU A 97 -13.43 -5.22 -13.59
N PRO A 98 -13.66 -6.05 -12.57
CA PRO A 98 -14.95 -6.10 -11.92
C PRO A 98 -15.22 -4.78 -11.20
N VAL A 99 -16.43 -4.26 -11.38
CA VAL A 99 -16.92 -3.16 -10.54
C VAL A 99 -17.30 -3.77 -9.20
N ILE A 100 -16.48 -3.52 -8.17
CA ILE A 100 -16.80 -3.94 -6.81
C ILE A 100 -17.89 -3.00 -6.28
N ASN A 101 -19.09 -3.54 -6.06
CA ASN A 101 -20.18 -2.78 -5.46
C ASN A 101 -19.96 -2.59 -3.95
N ALA A 102 -20.74 -1.71 -3.32
CA ALA A 102 -20.58 -1.38 -1.91
C ALA A 102 -20.77 -2.57 -0.95
N ASP A 103 -21.63 -3.53 -1.33
CA ASP A 103 -21.90 -4.71 -0.51
C ASP A 103 -20.72 -5.69 -0.57
N SER A 104 -20.20 -5.96 -1.78
CA SER A 104 -18.99 -6.76 -1.99
C SER A 104 -17.73 -6.12 -1.37
N LEU A 105 -17.65 -4.79 -1.32
CA LEU A 105 -16.54 -4.09 -0.63
C LEU A 105 -16.52 -4.42 0.87
N ARG A 106 -17.69 -4.47 1.52
CA ARG A 106 -17.78 -4.80 2.95
C ARG A 106 -17.31 -6.22 3.22
N GLU A 107 -17.71 -7.19 2.38
CA GLU A 107 -17.25 -8.59 2.48
C GLU A 107 -15.73 -8.71 2.33
N ILE A 108 -15.14 -7.99 1.37
CA ILE A 108 -13.67 -7.98 1.19
C ILE A 108 -12.97 -7.38 2.42
N GLN A 109 -13.51 -6.30 2.99
CA GLN A 109 -12.93 -5.65 4.17
C GLN A 109 -13.02 -6.54 5.42
N THR A 110 -14.08 -7.32 5.60
CA THR A 110 -14.27 -8.15 6.79
C THR A 110 -13.65 -9.54 6.68
N SER A 111 -13.40 -10.05 5.47
CA SER A 111 -12.80 -11.38 5.23
C SER A 111 -11.29 -11.47 5.46
N ARG A 112 -10.60 -10.32 5.65
CA ARG A 112 -9.16 -10.25 5.89
C ARG A 112 -8.79 -9.93 7.35
N CYS A 113 -9.76 -9.97 8.26
CA CYS A 113 -9.57 -9.90 9.71
C CYS A 113 -9.60 -11.30 10.32
#